data_AF-A0A0R3QTF6-F1
#
_entry.id   AF-A0A0R3QTF6-F1
#
_cell.length_a   1.000
_cell.length_b   1.000
_cell.length_c   1.000
_cell.angle_alpha   90.00
_cell.angle_beta   90.00
_cell.angle_gamma   90.00
#
_symmetry.space_group_name_H-M   'P 1'
#
loop_
_entity.id
_entity.type
_entity.pdbx_description
1 polymer ?
#
loop_
_entity_poly.entity_id
_entity_poly.type
_entity_poly.pdbx_seq_one_letter_code
_entity_poly.pdbx_strand_id
1 'polypeptide(L)'
;MLIISTVASVFIAFWSFIICTVNLADGDRLPQRYVINLDLAPENRWDRIIDDHKKFIPTIIEEINHYVPKLLRPIVWWIDENILLKNFPNEYTQEIRGSLLFRTYYMWNIRLL
;
A
#
# COMPACT_ATOMS: atom_id res chain seq x y z
N MET A 1 -31.90 -43.02 3.54
CA MET A 1 -31.87 -41.79 4.37
C MET A 1 -30.64 -41.67 5.26
N LEU A 2 -30.22 -42.73 5.97
CA LEU A 2 -29.06 -42.70 6.88
C LEU A 2 -27.71 -42.36 6.22
N ILE A 3 -27.43 -42.87 5.01
CA ILE A 3 -26.14 -42.67 4.31
C ILE A 3 -25.94 -41.22 3.84
N ILE A 4 -27.03 -40.54 3.42
CA ILE A 4 -26.96 -39.14 2.97
C ILE A 4 -26.68 -38.22 4.16
N SER A 5 -27.22 -38.55 5.33
CA SER A 5 -27.00 -37.81 6.58
C SER A 5 -25.55 -37.94 7.08
N THR A 6 -24.95 -39.14 7.00
CA THR A 6 -23.55 -39.33 7.38
C THR A 6 -22.58 -38.65 6.41
N VAL A 7 -22.84 -38.71 5.10
CA VAL A 7 -22.03 -38.01 4.10
C VAL A 7 -22.10 -36.50 4.31
N ALA A 8 -23.30 -35.94 4.50
CA ALA A 8 -23.47 -34.51 4.79
C ALA A 8 -22.74 -34.07 6.07
N SER A 9 -22.78 -34.88 7.13
CA SER A 9 -22.09 -34.61 8.40
C SER A 9 -20.56 -34.57 8.23
N VAL A 10 -19.99 -35.51 7.46
CA VAL A 10 -18.55 -35.55 7.15
C VAL A 10 -18.14 -34.33 6.32
N PHE A 11 -18.95 -33.93 5.34
CA PHE A 11 -18.69 -32.72 4.57
C PHE A 11 -18.72 -31.48 5.45
N ILE A 12 -19.73 -31.32 6.32
CA ILE A 12 -19.83 -30.17 7.23
C ILE A 12 -18.63 -30.12 8.19
N ALA A 13 -18.22 -31.27 8.75
CA ALA A 13 -17.05 -31.35 9.62
C ALA A 13 -15.75 -31.00 8.88
N PHE A 14 -15.60 -31.47 7.64
CA PHE A 14 -14.44 -31.16 6.79
C PHE A 14 -14.39 -29.66 6.45
N TRP A 15 -15.51 -29.07 6.03
CA TRP A 15 -15.60 -27.64 5.75
C TRP A 15 -15.36 -26.79 7.01
N SER A 16 -15.88 -27.22 8.16
CA SER A 16 -15.64 -26.55 9.44
C SER A 16 -14.17 -26.63 9.83
N PHE A 17 -13.51 -27.77 9.61
CA PHE A 17 -12.08 -27.94 9.86
C PHE A 17 -11.21 -27.07 8.92
N ILE A 18 -11.57 -26.96 7.65
CA ILE A 18 -10.90 -26.06 6.69
C ILE A 18 -11.09 -24.59 7.11
N ILE A 19 -12.30 -24.18 7.49
CA ILE A 19 -12.57 -22.81 7.95
C ILE A 19 -11.80 -22.50 9.24
N CYS A 20 -11.75 -23.44 10.19
CA CYS A 20 -11.01 -23.26 11.43
C CYS A 20 -9.49 -23.19 11.22
N THR A 21 -8.93 -23.96 10.29
CA THR A 21 -7.47 -23.94 10.01
C THR A 21 -7.05 -22.68 9.23
N VAL A 22 -7.89 -22.14 8.35
CA VAL A 22 -7.60 -20.88 7.63
C VAL A 22 -7.64 -19.67 8.58
N ASN A 23 -8.53 -19.65 9.57
CA ASN A 23 -8.61 -18.55 10.56
C ASN A 23 -7.49 -18.59 11.61
N LEU A 24 -6.81 -19.72 11.80
CA LEU A 24 -5.66 -19.84 12.72
C LEU A 24 -4.35 -19.29 12.12
N ALA A 25 -4.31 -18.97 10.83
CA ALA A 25 -3.15 -18.38 10.17
C ALA A 25 -3.09 -16.83 10.31
N ASP A 26 -4.07 -16.22 10.97
CA ASP A 26 -4.23 -14.75 11.08
C ASP A 26 -3.64 -14.18 12.39
N GLY A 27 -2.70 -14.89 13.01
CA GLY A 27 -2.06 -14.47 14.26
C GLY A 27 -0.54 -14.54 14.14
N ASP A 28 0.09 -13.43 13.72
CA ASP A 28 1.46 -13.01 14.09
C ASP A 28 2.06 -11.99 13.11
N ARG A 29 1.41 -11.72 11.97
CA ARG A 29 1.85 -10.67 11.04
C ARG A 29 1.34 -9.30 11.47
N LEU A 30 1.79 -8.83 12.63
CA LEU A 30 1.53 -7.46 13.03
C LEU A 30 2.35 -6.50 12.14
N PRO A 31 1.75 -5.43 11.62
CA PRO A 31 2.49 -4.44 10.86
C PRO A 31 3.55 -3.80 11.76
N GLN A 32 4.71 -3.49 11.17
CA GLN A 32 5.79 -2.84 11.91
C GLN A 32 5.32 -1.49 12.45
N ARG A 33 5.53 -1.27 13.76
CA ARG A 33 5.16 -0.03 14.42
C ARG A 33 6.27 1.00 14.30
N TYR A 34 5.90 2.21 13.90
CA TYR A 34 6.80 3.34 13.77
C TYR A 34 6.37 4.51 14.65
N VAL A 35 7.34 5.33 15.04
CA VAL A 35 7.11 6.62 15.70
C VAL A 35 7.53 7.70 14.70
N ILE A 36 6.58 8.54 14.31
CA ILE A 36 6.83 9.70 13.47
C ILE A 36 7.28 10.85 14.36
N ASN A 37 8.45 11.42 14.07
CA ASN A 37 8.93 12.60 14.78
C ASN A 37 8.41 13.87 14.09
N LEU A 38 7.45 14.56 14.72
CA LEU A 38 6.87 15.79 14.19
C LEU A 38 7.79 17.01 14.33
N ASP A 39 8.84 16.91 15.16
CA ASP A 39 9.85 17.97 15.30
C ASP A 39 10.80 18.03 14.10
N LEU A 40 10.84 16.97 13.29
CA LEU A 40 11.58 16.98 12.03
C LEU A 40 10.84 17.79 10.97
N ALA A 41 11.61 18.35 10.03
CA ALA A 41 11.08 18.96 8.83
C ALA A 41 10.15 17.96 8.11
N PRO A 42 8.96 18.39 7.64
CA PRO A 42 7.93 17.50 7.08
C PRO A 42 8.47 16.55 6.00
N GLU A 43 9.36 17.04 5.13
CA GLU A 43 9.96 16.26 4.05
C GLU A 43 10.81 15.05 4.49
N ASN A 44 11.24 14.99 5.75
CA ASN A 44 12.14 13.96 6.28
C ASN A 44 11.45 13.02 7.28
N ARG A 45 10.19 13.31 7.67
CA ARG A 45 9.46 12.56 8.71
C ARG A 45 9.25 11.09 8.37
N TRP A 46 9.21 10.78 7.07
CA TRP A 46 8.93 9.44 6.54
C TRP A 46 10.18 8.66 6.14
N ASP A 47 11.37 9.27 6.17
CA ASP A 47 12.60 8.69 5.60
C ASP A 47 12.91 7.30 6.16
N ARG A 48 12.82 7.14 7.49
CA ARG A 48 13.09 5.86 8.14
C ARG A 48 12.14 4.74 7.67
N ILE A 49 10.85 5.05 7.55
CA ILE A 49 9.85 4.07 7.11
C ILE A 49 10.13 3.67 5.67
N ILE A 50 10.50 4.65 4.85
CA ILE A 50 10.76 4.44 3.45
C ILE A 50 12.05 3.63 3.24
N ASP A 51 13.11 3.90 4.00
CA ASP A 51 14.35 3.15 3.93
C ASP A 51 14.13 1.67 4.29
N ASP A 52 13.36 1.39 5.34
CA ASP A 52 13.00 0.02 5.74
C ASP A 52 12.24 -0.73 4.63
N HIS A 53 11.44 -0.01 3.83
CA HIS A 53 10.59 -0.58 2.77
C HIS A 53 11.14 -0.37 1.36
N LYS A 54 12.34 0.19 1.21
CA LYS A 54 12.91 0.59 -0.09
C LYS A 54 12.97 -0.55 -1.10
N LYS A 55 13.20 -1.78 -0.62
CA LYS A 55 13.23 -3.01 -1.44
C LYS A 55 11.90 -3.33 -2.13
N PHE A 56 10.78 -2.84 -1.61
CA PHE A 56 9.44 -3.09 -2.15
C PHE A 56 8.99 -2.02 -3.16
N ILE A 57 9.71 -0.90 -3.25
CA ILE A 57 9.36 0.21 -4.14
C ILE A 57 9.20 -0.23 -5.60
N PRO A 58 10.07 -1.08 -6.18
CA PRO A 58 9.87 -1.55 -7.56
C PRO A 58 8.55 -2.29 -7.76
N THR A 59 8.16 -3.15 -6.82
CA THR A 59 6.90 -3.90 -6.87
C THR A 59 5.69 -2.99 -6.72
N ILE A 60 5.75 -2.01 -5.82
CA ILE A 60 4.68 -1.00 -5.65
C ILE A 60 4.51 -0.20 -6.94
N ILE A 61 5.60 0.17 -7.60
CA ILE A 61 5.59 0.88 -8.88
C ILE A 61 4.93 0.03 -9.98
N GLU A 62 5.25 -1.26 -10.05
CA GLU A 62 4.67 -2.18 -11.03
C GLU A 62 3.15 -2.27 -10.85
N GLU A 63 2.70 -2.42 -9.61
CA GLU A 63 1.28 -2.45 -9.25
C GLU A 63 0.57 -1.14 -9.62
N ILE A 64 1.19 0.02 -9.33
CA ILE A 64 0.66 1.32 -9.74
C ILE A 64 0.53 1.41 -11.25
N ASN A 65 1.51 0.93 -12.03
CA ASN A 65 1.43 0.94 -13.49
C ASN A 65 0.36 0.00 -14.04
N HIS A 66 0.01 -1.06 -13.31
CA HIS A 66 -1.09 -1.95 -13.67
C HIS A 66 -2.43 -1.22 -13.61
N TYR A 67 -2.68 -0.45 -12.55
CA TYR A 67 -3.94 0.28 -12.37
C TYR A 67 -3.98 1.66 -13.04
N VAL A 68 -2.84 2.35 -13.10
CA VAL A 68 -2.71 3.70 -13.66
C VAL A 68 -1.89 3.60 -14.96
N PRO A 69 -2.56 3.38 -16.10
CA PRO A 69 -1.87 3.34 -17.38
C PRO A 69 -1.14 4.65 -17.65
N LYS A 70 0.00 4.55 -18.35
CA LYS A 70 0.92 5.69 -18.63
C LYS A 70 0.22 6.92 -19.22
N LEU A 71 -0.87 6.70 -19.97
CA LEU A 71 -1.66 7.77 -20.59
C LEU A 71 -2.33 8.70 -19.56
N LEU A 72 -2.59 8.22 -18.34
CA LEU A 72 -3.22 9.01 -17.27
C LEU A 72 -2.19 9.79 -16.44
N ARG A 73 -0.89 9.65 -16.71
CA ARG A 73 0.17 10.39 -15.98
C ARG A 73 0.02 11.92 -16.05
N PRO A 74 -0.37 12.53 -17.19
CA PRO A 74 -0.64 13.97 -17.23
C PRO A 74 -1.80 14.40 -16.32
N ILE A 75 -2.79 13.54 -16.11
CA ILE A 75 -3.92 13.80 -15.21
C ILE A 75 -3.44 13.74 -13.75
N VAL A 76 -2.60 12.77 -13.40
CA VAL A 76 -1.99 12.69 -12.06
C VAL A 76 -1.15 13.93 -11.77
N TRP A 77 -0.42 14.46 -12.76
CA TRP A 77 0.32 15.71 -12.63
C TRP A 77 -0.61 16.91 -12.40
N TRP A 78 -1.69 17.01 -13.18
CA TRP A 78 -2.69 18.06 -12.97
C TRP A 78 -3.30 18.00 -11.57
N ILE A 79 -3.53 16.79 -11.02
CA ILE A 79 -3.98 16.57 -9.64
C ILE A 79 -2.94 17.05 -8.63
N ASP A 80 -1.65 16.75 -8.80
CA ASP A 80 -0.60 17.26 -7.91
C ASP A 80 -0.59 18.80 -7.87
N GLU A 81 -0.60 19.44 -9.03
CA GLU A 81 -0.49 20.90 -9.12
C GLU A 81 -1.75 21.65 -8.70
N ASN A 82 -2.93 21.09 -9.00
CA ASN A 82 -4.20 21.81 -8.81
C ASN A 82 -4.99 21.36 -7.59
N ILE A 83 -4.71 20.17 -7.06
CA ILE A 83 -5.40 19.63 -5.90
C ILE A 83 -4.45 19.52 -4.71
N LEU A 84 -3.31 18.85 -4.85
CA LEU A 84 -2.40 18.65 -3.72
C LEU A 84 -1.72 19.94 -3.27
N LEU A 85 -1.26 20.79 -4.19
CA LEU A 85 -0.66 22.07 -3.82
C LEU A 85 -1.65 23.11 -3.30
N LYS A 86 -2.90 23.08 -3.78
CA LYS A 86 -3.88 24.15 -3.51
C LYS A 86 -4.81 23.84 -2.35
N ASN A 87 -5.14 22.57 -2.14
CA ASN A 87 -6.20 22.18 -1.20
C ASN A 87 -5.66 21.51 0.07
N PHE A 88 -4.41 21.03 0.06
CA PHE A 88 -3.81 20.44 1.25
C PHE A 88 -3.01 21.48 2.04
N PRO A 89 -3.00 21.39 3.38
CA PRO A 89 -2.07 22.13 4.20
C PRO A 89 -0.63 21.86 3.77
N ASN A 90 0.18 22.91 3.71
CA ASN A 90 1.55 22.88 3.19
C ASN A 90 2.41 21.79 3.83
N GLU A 91 2.21 21.52 5.12
CA GLU A 91 2.91 20.45 5.85
C GLU A 91 2.68 19.07 5.21
N TYR A 92 1.44 18.68 4.92
CA TYR A 92 1.13 17.41 4.28
C TYR A 92 1.65 17.34 2.84
N THR A 93 1.59 18.46 2.12
CA THR A 93 2.16 18.56 0.77
C THR A 93 3.67 18.31 0.79
N GLN A 94 4.37 18.84 1.79
CA GLN A 94 5.81 18.62 1.99
C GLN A 94 6.13 17.19 2.40
N GLU A 95 5.33 16.55 3.24
CA GLU A 95 5.48 15.12 3.58
C GLU A 95 5.33 14.22 2.34
N ILE A 96 4.28 14.44 1.54
CA ILE A 96 4.01 13.66 0.32
C ILE A 96 5.15 13.82 -0.69
N ARG A 97 5.62 15.06 -0.91
CA ARG A 97 6.74 15.34 -1.83
C ARG A 97 8.08 14.85 -1.31
N GLY A 98 8.26 14.86 0.01
CA GLY A 98 9.45 14.34 0.68
C GLY A 98 9.60 12.83 0.50
N SER A 99 8.50 12.10 0.34
CA SER A 99 8.50 10.65 0.19
C SER A 99 9.37 10.18 -0.99
N LEU A 100 10.15 9.11 -0.79
CA LEU A 100 11.05 8.55 -1.80
C LEU A 100 10.28 8.14 -3.05
N LEU A 101 9.01 7.75 -2.94
CA LEU A 101 8.17 7.42 -4.09
C LEU A 101 7.98 8.65 -4.99
N PHE A 102 7.77 9.83 -4.42
CA PHE A 102 7.79 11.08 -5.19
C PHE A 102 9.19 11.39 -5.74
N ARG A 103 10.25 11.26 -4.92
CA ARG A 103 11.63 11.53 -5.34
C ARG A 103 12.19 10.60 -6.42
N THR A 104 11.88 9.31 -6.38
CA THR A 104 12.45 8.30 -7.29
C THR A 104 11.50 7.90 -8.41
N TYR A 105 10.19 7.82 -8.18
CA TYR A 105 9.26 7.41 -9.23
C TYR A 105 8.77 8.59 -10.06
N TYR A 106 8.27 9.65 -9.42
CA TYR A 106 7.77 10.81 -10.15
C TYR A 106 8.92 11.59 -10.82
N MET A 107 10.03 11.85 -10.13
CA MET A 107 11.12 12.65 -10.70
C MET A 107 11.88 11.96 -11.86
N TRP A 108 12.05 10.62 -11.82
CA TRP A 108 12.80 9.89 -12.86
C TRP A 108 11.95 9.47 -14.06
N ASN A 109 10.67 9.11 -13.88
CA ASN A 109 9.81 8.75 -15.02
C ASN A 109 9.33 9.99 -15.81
N ILE A 110 9.51 11.20 -15.27
CA ILE A 110 9.15 12.47 -15.91
C ILE A 110 10.33 13.09 -16.69
N ARG A 111 11.59 12.82 -16.34
CA ARG A 111 12.75 13.34 -17.11
C ARG A 111 13.02 12.63 -18.44
N LEU A 112 12.26 11.58 -18.78
CA LEU A 112 12.39 10.80 -20.01
C LEU A 112 11.22 11.03 -20.99
N LEU A 113 10.40 12.05 -20.75
CA LEU A 113 9.43 12.64 -21.69
C LEU A 113 9.80 14.11 -21.91
#